data_AF-A0A535EKL5-F1
#
_entry.id   AF-A0A535EKL5-F1
#
_cell.length_a   1.000
_cell.length_b   1.000
_cell.length_c   1.000
_cell.angle_alpha   90.00
_cell.angle_beta   90.00
_cell.angle_gamma   90.00
#
_symmetry.space_group_name_H-M   'P 1'
#
loop_
_entity.id
_entity.type
_entity.pdbx_description
1 polymer ?
#
loop_
_entity_poly.entity_id
_entity_poly.type
_entity_poly.pdbx_seq_one_letter_code
_entity_poly.pdbx_strand_id
1 'polypeptide(L)' 'MTRPYFEPLVGIDTWFLFAERHEAPLHIGATYIFEGTPHVKGGRGALGLARTIEERLHLVPRYRQKLMWPP' A
#
# COMPACT_ATOMS: atom_id res chain seq x y z
N MET A 1 -10.64 -22.40 -10.15
CA MET A 1 -9.77 -21.22 -10.29
C MET A 1 -10.59 -19.99 -9.93
N THR A 2 -10.16 -19.20 -8.94
CA THR A 2 -10.86 -17.98 -8.53
C THR A 2 -10.62 -16.89 -9.57
N ARG A 3 -11.68 -16.30 -10.11
CA ARG A 3 -11.57 -15.18 -11.06
C ARG A 3 -10.96 -13.97 -10.33
N PRO A 4 -9.94 -13.29 -10.89
CA PRO A 4 -9.40 -12.09 -10.27
C PRO A 4 -10.49 -11.02 -10.15
N TYR A 5 -10.62 -10.44 -8.95
CA TYR A 5 -11.55 -9.34 -8.68
C TYR A 5 -10.92 -8.02 -9.11
N PHE A 6 -11.67 -7.26 -9.92
CA PHE A 6 -11.31 -5.91 -10.35
C PHE A 6 -12.37 -4.95 -9.81
N GLU A 7 -11.91 -3.85 -9.22
CA GLU A 7 -12.76 -2.77 -8.74
C GLU A 7 -12.47 -1.51 -9.57
N PRO A 8 -13.45 -1.01 -10.34
CA PRO A 8 -13.32 0.28 -11.00
C PRO A 8 -13.10 1.38 -9.97
N LEU A 9 -12.13 2.27 -10.23
CA LEU A 9 -11.94 3.45 -9.40
C LEU A 9 -13.07 4.44 -9.69
N VAL A 10 -13.65 5.02 -8.63
CA VAL A 10 -14.64 6.08 -8.78
C VAL A 10 -13.95 7.39 -9.22
N GLY A 11 -14.75 8.38 -9.63
CA GLY A 11 -14.23 9.62 -10.22
C GLY A 11 -13.22 10.34 -9.33
N ILE A 12 -13.49 10.43 -8.01
CA ILE A 12 -12.58 11.08 -7.07
C ILE A 12 -11.26 10.32 -6.86
N ASP A 13 -11.29 8.98 -6.90
CA ASP A 13 -10.08 8.16 -6.75
C ASP A 13 -9.21 8.24 -8.00
N THR A 14 -9.84 8.21 -9.18
CA THR A 14 -9.13 8.29 -10.46
C THR A 14 -8.55 9.69 -10.71
N TRP A 15 -9.13 10.73 -10.10
CA TRP A 15 -8.66 12.10 -10.23
C TRP A 15 -7.18 12.24 -9.86
N PHE A 16 -6.69 11.52 -8.84
CA PHE A 16 -5.28 11.54 -8.45
C PHE A 16 -4.35 11.08 -9.59
N LEU A 17 -4.79 10.11 -10.39
CA LEU A 17 -4.00 9.60 -11.51
C LEU A 17 -3.92 10.59 -12.68
N PHE A 18 -5.00 11.36 -12.91
CA PHE A 18 -5.06 12.34 -13.99
C PHE A 18 -4.49 13.71 -13.61
N ALA A 19 -4.57 14.07 -12.33
CA ALA A 19 -4.12 15.36 -11.83
C ALA A 19 -2.62 15.39 -11.49
N GLU A 20 -2.00 14.22 -11.31
CA GLU A 20 -0.58 14.07 -11.01
C GLU A 20 0.29 14.67 -12.13
N ARG A 21 1.29 15.46 -11.73
CA ARG A 21 2.29 16.07 -12.62
C ARG A 21 3.67 15.89 -12.04
N HIS A 22 4.70 16.09 -12.86
CA HIS A 22 6.08 16.00 -12.40
C HIS A 22 6.37 16.96 -11.23
N GLU A 23 5.81 18.17 -11.27
CA GLU A 23 5.98 19.20 -10.24
C GLU A 23 4.99 19.04 -9.06
N ALA A 24 4.04 18.11 -9.17
CA ALA A 24 2.99 17.87 -8.18
C ALA A 24 2.64 16.37 -8.11
N PRO A 25 3.53 15.54 -7.52
CA PRO A 25 3.23 14.13 -7.27
C PRO A 25 2.08 14.02 -6.27
N LEU A 26 1.16 13.09 -6.52
CA LEU A 26 -0.02 12.87 -5.68
C LEU A 26 0.04 11.55 -4.90
N HIS A 27 1.18 10.87 -4.93
CA HIS A 27 1.47 9.76 -4.03
C HIS A 27 1.44 10.18 -2.55
N ILE A 28 0.64 9.48 -1.75
CA ILE A 28 0.57 9.71 -0.31
C ILE A 28 1.63 8.83 0.38
N GLY A 29 2.65 9.49 0.92
CA GLY A 29 3.70 8.85 1.73
C GLY A 29 3.52 9.16 3.21
N ALA A 30 4.00 8.25 4.06
CA ALA A 30 4.12 8.48 5.50
C ALA A 30 5.49 8.02 5.99
N THR A 31 6.09 8.78 6.92
CA THR A 31 7.33 8.43 7.59
C THR A 31 7.07 8.24 9.07
N TYR A 32 7.41 7.06 9.58
CA TYR A 32 7.25 6.72 10.99
C TYR A 32 8.63 6.65 11.65
N ILE A 33 8.78 7.34 12.78
CA ILE A 33 9.97 7.28 13.62
C ILE A 33 9.59 6.48 14.87
N PHE A 34 10.35 5.41 15.14
CA PHE A 34 10.13 4.55 16.29
C PHE A 34 11.25 4.75 17.30
N GLU A 35 10.90 4.99 18.56
CA GLU A 35 11.84 5.15 19.67
C GLU A 35 11.73 3.98 20.66
N GLY A 36 12.86 3.62 21.28
CA GLY A 36 12.90 2.57 22.30
C GLY A 36 12.93 1.13 21.75
N THR A 37 12.67 0.16 22.64
CA THR A 37 12.63 -1.27 22.30
C THR A 37 11.19 -1.71 22.08
N PRO A 38 10.87 -2.50 21.03
CA PRO A 38 9.52 -3.04 20.84
C PRO A 38 9.07 -3.86 22.05
N HIS A 39 7.89 -3.56 22.58
CA HIS A 39 7.27 -4.30 23.70
C HIS A 39 6.51 -5.56 23.24
N VAL A 40 6.37 -5.75 21.91
CA VAL A 40 5.68 -6.89 21.30
C VAL A 40 6.67 -7.93 20.79
N LYS A 41 6.26 -9.21 20.81
CA LYS A 41 7.06 -10.29 20.19
C LYS A 41 7.14 -10.06 18.67
N GLY A 42 8.35 -10.03 18.13
CA GLY A 42 8.60 -9.78 16.71
C GLY A 42 10.08 -9.53 16.41
N GLY A 43 10.43 -9.46 15.12
CA GLY A 43 11.78 -9.04 14.71
C GLY A 43 12.02 -7.57 15.05
N ARG A 44 13.28 -7.19 15.30
CA ARG A 44 13.65 -5.79 15.52
C ARG A 44 14.02 -5.12 14.19
N GLY A 45 13.83 -3.79 14.14
CA GLY A 45 14.24 -2.97 13.01
C GLY A 45 13.52 -3.29 11.70
N ALA A 46 14.15 -2.94 10.58
CA ALA A 46 13.55 -3.04 9.24
C ALA A 46 13.11 -4.46 8.86
N LEU A 47 13.90 -5.49 9.19
CA LEU A 47 13.55 -6.89 8.89
C LEU A 47 12.31 -7.36 9.65
N GLY A 48 12.18 -6.95 10.91
CA GLY A 48 10.99 -7.24 11.71
C GLY A 48 9.73 -6.56 11.19
N LEU A 49 9.87 -5.32 10.72
CA LEU A 49 8.79 -4.58 10.07
C LEU A 49 8.37 -5.25 8.76
N ALA A 50 9.33 -5.61 7.90
CA ALA A 50 9.06 -6.27 6.63
C ALA A 50 8.29 -7.59 6.82
N ARG A 51 8.74 -8.42 7.77
CA ARG A 51 8.05 -9.68 8.13
C ARG A 51 6.63 -9.42 8.66
N THR A 52 6.46 -8.40 9.51
CA THR A 52 5.15 -8.02 10.06
C THR A 52 4.16 -7.64 8.96
N ILE A 53 4.64 -6.88 7.96
CA ILE A 53 3.86 -6.49 6.78
C ILE A 53 3.52 -7.73 5.95
N GLU A 54 4.49 -8.58 5.64
CA GLU A 54 4.30 -9.79 4.85
C GLU A 54 3.22 -10.71 5.45
N GLU A 55 3.31 -10.96 6.76
CA GLU A 55 2.35 -11.77 7.51
C GLU A 55 0.93 -11.22 7.47
N ARG A 56 0.73 -9.91 7.26
CA ARG A 56 -0.58 -9.23 7.32
C ARG A 56 -1.07 -8.71 5.98
N LEU A 57 -0.23 -8.68 4.94
CA LEU A 57 -0.59 -8.12 3.64
C LEU A 57 -1.77 -8.85 3.00
N HIS A 58 -2.02 -10.10 3.37
CA HIS A 58 -3.19 -10.86 2.94
C HIS A 58 -4.52 -10.34 3.51
N LEU A 59 -4.50 -9.62 4.64
CA LEU A 59 -5.69 -9.00 5.25
C LEU A 59 -6.19 -7.80 4.44
N VAL A 60 -5.32 -7.22 3.59
CA VAL A 60 -5.66 -6.11 2.70
C VAL A 60 -5.26 -6.47 1.26
N PRO A 61 -6.00 -7.37 0.58
CA PRO A 61 -5.64 -7.87 -0.74
C PRO A 61 -5.40 -6.77 -1.79
N ARG A 62 -6.08 -5.62 -1.64
CA ARG A 62 -5.96 -4.45 -2.52
C ARG A 62 -4.51 -3.97 -2.67
N TYR A 63 -3.68 -4.06 -1.64
CA TYR A 63 -2.27 -3.63 -1.69
C TYR A 63 -1.36 -4.55 -2.52
N ARG A 64 -1.86 -5.71 -2.97
CA ARG A 64 -1.15 -6.59 -3.91
C ARG A 64 -1.59 -6.39 -5.36
N GLN A 65 -2.58 -5.53 -5.61
CA GLN A 65 -3.11 -5.29 -6.94
C GLN A 65 -2.33 -4.16 -7.64
N LYS A 66 -2.30 -4.20 -8.97
CA LYS A 66 -1.74 -3.15 -9.81
C LYS A 66 -2.86 -2.37 -10.48
N LEU A 67 -2.65 -1.07 -10.67
CA LEU A 67 -3.50 -0.24 -11.51
C LEU A 67 -3.50 -0.80 -12.94
N MET A 68 -4.67 -0.81 -13.57
CA MET A 68 -4.86 -1.30 -14.93
C MET A 68 -5.80 -0.34 -15.65
N TRP A 69 -5.48 0.01 -16.90
CA TRP A 69 -6.40 0.70 -17.80
C TRP A 69 -7.20 -0.35 -18.57
N PRO A 70 -8.55 -0.35 -18.49
CA PRO A 70 -9.36 -1.24 -19.31
C PRO A 70 -9.19 -0.89 -20.81
N PRO A 71 -9.33 -1.88 -21.71
CA PRO A 71 -9.36 -1.64 -23.15
C PRO A 71 -10.57 -0.80 -23.58
#